data_AF-A0A4Q5REC6-F1
#
_entry.id   AF-A0A4Q5REC6-F1
#
_cell.length_a   1.000
_cell.length_b   1.000
_cell.length_c   1.000
_cell.angle_alpha   90.00
_cell.angle_beta   90.00
_cell.angle_gamma   90.00
#
_symmetry.space_group_name_H-M   'P 1'
#
loop_
_entity.id
_entity.type
_entity.pdbx_description
1 polymer ?
#
loop_
_entity_poly.entity_id
_entity_poly.type
_entity_poly.pdbx_seq_one_letter_code
_entity_poly.pdbx_strand_id
1 'polypeptide(L)'
;MNTYQEKTSVSYHEIRFFLVFIPLVNALNYYLTYSDIRFNSYTAITFVIDTLQGFAAWGAMRMIILQLDKRFPFQPNPIKRIIIQVILTSLAGLVVIIVSTEILNAIVRDKPVPGSFYLFDIFIFLIWFFVINGIYVGLHYYSLWKTAEKSRHEDRISNEQKKIRQEGLLVRHG
;
A
#
# COMPACT_ATOMS: atom_id res chain seq x y z
N MET A 1 0.65 26.70 4.40
CA MET A 1 2.08 26.37 4.20
C MET A 1 2.15 24.97 3.59
N ASN A 2 2.85 24.81 2.47
CA ASN A 2 2.73 23.69 1.51
C ASN A 2 2.96 22.28 2.08
N THR A 3 1.91 21.56 2.47
CA THR A 3 1.93 20.11 2.77
C THR A 3 2.00 19.22 1.53
N TYR A 4 2.01 19.79 0.31
CA TYR A 4 1.99 19.03 -0.95
C TYR A 4 3.37 18.59 -1.45
N GLN A 5 4.47 19.22 -0.99
CA GLN A 5 5.81 18.95 -1.52
C GLN A 5 6.48 17.71 -0.89
N GLU A 6 6.10 17.30 0.33
CA GLU A 6 6.70 16.13 0.99
C GLU A 6 6.08 14.78 0.55
N LYS A 7 4.95 14.80 -0.18
CA LYS A 7 4.24 13.58 -0.60
C LYS A 7 4.94 12.82 -1.75
N THR A 8 5.90 13.43 -2.44
CA THR A 8 6.55 12.86 -3.64
C THR A 8 7.64 11.83 -3.32
N SER A 9 8.39 11.99 -2.24
CA SER A 9 9.52 11.10 -1.89
C SER A 9 9.06 9.76 -1.30
N VAL A 10 7.98 9.78 -0.51
CA VAL A 10 7.30 8.57 0.00
C VAL A 10 6.70 7.76 -1.15
N SER A 11 6.14 8.44 -2.16
CA SER A 11 5.53 7.80 -3.33
C SER A 11 6.53 7.00 -4.17
N TYR A 12 7.81 7.38 -4.26
CA TYR A 12 8.78 6.70 -5.11
C TYR A 12 9.35 5.41 -4.47
N HIS A 13 9.56 5.40 -3.16
CA HIS A 13 10.06 4.22 -2.44
C HIS A 13 9.01 3.12 -2.34
N GLU A 14 7.75 3.51 -2.15
CA GLU A 14 6.59 2.61 -2.14
C GLU A 14 6.50 1.79 -3.44
N ILE A 15 6.64 2.43 -4.61
CA ILE A 15 6.55 1.75 -5.91
C ILE A 15 7.64 0.68 -6.04
N ARG A 16 8.89 1.01 -5.71
CA ARG A 16 10.01 0.04 -5.79
C ARG A 16 9.80 -1.15 -4.85
N PHE A 17 9.28 -0.90 -3.66
CA PHE A 17 8.93 -1.96 -2.72
C PHE A 17 7.88 -2.91 -3.33
N PHE A 18 6.78 -2.39 -3.88
CA PHE A 18 5.74 -3.21 -4.46
C PHE A 18 6.15 -3.95 -5.75
N LEU A 19 7.10 -3.40 -6.52
CA LEU A 19 7.68 -4.09 -7.68
C LEU A 19 8.36 -5.42 -7.33
N VAL A 20 8.92 -5.54 -6.12
CA VAL A 20 9.55 -6.79 -5.64
C VAL A 20 8.58 -7.60 -4.79
N PHE A 21 7.77 -6.92 -3.97
CA PHE A 21 6.83 -7.56 -3.06
C PHE A 21 5.76 -8.36 -3.80
N ILE A 22 5.21 -7.85 -4.90
CA ILE A 22 4.14 -8.55 -5.65
C ILE A 22 4.62 -9.88 -6.27
N PRO A 23 5.76 -9.93 -7.00
CA PRO A 23 6.31 -11.20 -7.45
C PRO A 23 6.62 -12.18 -6.32
N LEU A 24 7.10 -11.70 -5.17
CA LEU A 24 7.37 -12.53 -4.00
C LEU A 24 6.09 -13.13 -3.42
N VAL A 25 5.05 -12.32 -3.26
CA VAL A 25 3.71 -12.75 -2.85
C VAL A 25 3.17 -13.80 -3.82
N ASN A 26 3.30 -13.57 -5.12
CA ASN A 26 2.85 -14.52 -6.11
C ASN A 26 3.60 -15.85 -6.03
N ALA A 27 4.92 -15.81 -5.80
CA ALA A 27 5.72 -17.03 -5.61
C ALA A 27 5.25 -17.80 -4.37
N LEU A 28 4.99 -17.12 -3.25
CA LEU A 28 4.45 -17.73 -2.04
C LEU A 28 3.07 -18.34 -2.29
N ASN A 29 2.18 -17.65 -3.01
CA ASN A 29 0.88 -18.20 -3.38
C ASN A 29 1.03 -19.47 -4.22
N TYR A 30 1.96 -19.50 -5.17
CA TYR A 30 2.24 -20.69 -5.97
C TYR A 30 2.64 -21.90 -5.11
N TYR A 31 3.47 -21.68 -4.08
CA TYR A 31 3.86 -22.72 -3.12
C TYR A 31 2.73 -23.15 -2.16
N LEU A 32 1.77 -22.28 -1.89
CA LEU A 32 0.63 -22.60 -1.03
C LEU A 32 -0.49 -23.32 -1.79
N THR A 33 -0.67 -23.02 -3.08
CA THR A 33 -1.76 -23.55 -3.89
C THR A 33 -1.39 -24.87 -4.58
N TYR A 34 -0.15 -25.07 -5.02
CA TYR A 34 0.26 -26.26 -5.78
C TYR A 34 1.20 -27.17 -4.99
N SER A 35 0.86 -28.45 -4.89
CA SER A 35 1.64 -29.48 -4.18
C SER A 35 2.77 -30.11 -5.01
N ASP A 36 2.70 -30.07 -6.34
CA ASP A 36 3.76 -30.53 -7.26
C ASP A 36 4.10 -29.40 -8.26
N ILE A 37 5.18 -28.67 -8.00
CA ILE A 37 5.63 -27.56 -8.84
C ILE A 37 6.62 -28.12 -9.87
N ARG A 38 6.17 -28.23 -11.13
CA ARG A 38 7.05 -28.56 -12.25
C ARG A 38 7.46 -27.28 -12.97
N PHE A 39 8.76 -27.04 -13.07
CA PHE A 39 9.31 -25.94 -13.87
C PHE A 39 9.15 -26.23 -15.37
N ASN A 40 7.97 -25.92 -15.91
CA ASN A 40 7.69 -25.99 -17.33
C ASN A 40 7.32 -24.59 -17.86
N SER A 41 7.31 -24.43 -19.19
CA SER A 41 6.99 -23.14 -19.83
C SER A 41 5.58 -22.65 -19.50
N TYR A 42 4.64 -23.57 -19.24
CA TYR A 42 3.28 -23.24 -18.84
C TYR A 42 3.24 -22.55 -17.46
N THR A 43 3.92 -23.10 -16.48
CA THR A 43 4.09 -22.54 -15.13
C THR A 43 4.74 -21.16 -15.18
N ALA A 44 5.76 -20.97 -16.03
CA ALA A 44 6.38 -19.67 -16.20
C ALA A 44 5.41 -18.62 -16.76
N ILE A 45 4.60 -18.98 -17.76
CA ILE A 45 3.60 -18.08 -18.34
C ILE A 45 2.52 -17.74 -17.32
N THR A 46 1.97 -18.74 -16.62
CA THR A 46 0.96 -18.51 -15.57
C THR A 46 1.50 -17.61 -14.46
N PHE A 47 2.72 -17.85 -13.99
CA PHE A 47 3.36 -16.99 -12.99
C PHE A 47 3.47 -15.53 -13.44
N VAL A 48 3.87 -15.30 -14.70
CA VAL A 48 3.95 -13.93 -15.25
C VAL A 48 2.57 -13.29 -15.32
N ILE A 49 1.57 -14.02 -15.80
CA ILE A 49 0.18 -13.55 -15.88
C ILE A 49 -0.34 -13.16 -14.49
N ASP A 50 -0.20 -14.04 -13.51
CA ASP A 50 -0.68 -13.81 -12.14
C ASP A 50 0.05 -12.63 -11.48
N THR A 51 1.35 -12.47 -11.77
CA THR A 51 2.14 -11.32 -11.32
C THR A 51 1.61 -10.01 -11.93
N LEU A 52 1.28 -10.01 -13.23
CA LEU A 52 0.68 -8.85 -13.90
C LEU A 52 -0.72 -8.52 -13.35
N GLN A 53 -1.53 -9.54 -13.07
CA GLN A 53 -2.81 -9.35 -12.38
C GLN A 53 -2.63 -8.75 -10.99
N GLY A 54 -1.62 -9.21 -10.24
CA GLY A 54 -1.24 -8.63 -8.95
C GLY A 54 -0.88 -7.15 -9.05
N PHE A 55 -0.12 -6.76 -10.07
CA PHE A 55 0.19 -5.36 -10.34
C PHE A 55 -1.04 -4.53 -10.69
N ALA A 56 -1.95 -5.07 -11.51
CA ALA A 56 -3.19 -4.39 -11.87
C ALA A 56 -4.09 -4.18 -10.65
N ALA A 57 -4.26 -5.21 -9.82
CA ALA A 57 -5.03 -5.15 -8.58
C ALA A 57 -4.43 -4.14 -7.60
N TRP A 58 -3.12 -4.20 -7.37
CA TRP A 58 -2.42 -3.22 -6.55
C TRP A 58 -2.57 -1.79 -7.08
N GLY A 59 -2.46 -1.59 -8.39
CA GLY A 59 -2.67 -0.28 -9.03
C GLY A 59 -4.07 0.29 -8.75
N ALA A 60 -5.11 -0.54 -8.84
CA ALA A 60 -6.48 -0.16 -8.52
C ALA A 60 -6.63 0.19 -7.03
N MET A 61 -6.10 -0.65 -6.13
CA MET A 61 -6.10 -0.38 -4.68
C MET A 61 -5.40 0.95 -4.36
N ARG A 62 -4.21 1.17 -4.93
CA ARG A 62 -3.42 2.38 -4.74
C ARG A 62 -4.18 3.62 -5.21
N MET A 63 -4.87 3.54 -6.35
CA MET A 63 -5.70 4.64 -6.84
C MET A 63 -6.80 4.99 -5.83
N ILE A 64 -7.49 3.98 -5.29
CA ILE A 64 -8.53 4.18 -4.28
C ILE A 64 -7.95 4.82 -3.02
N ILE A 65 -6.83 4.32 -2.50
CA ILE A 65 -6.17 4.87 -1.31
C ILE A 65 -5.81 6.34 -1.52
N LEU A 66 -5.23 6.70 -2.67
CA LEU A 66 -4.87 8.08 -2.98
C LEU A 66 -6.09 9.00 -3.14
N GLN A 67 -7.19 8.50 -3.71
CA GLN A 67 -8.44 9.27 -3.82
C GLN A 67 -9.09 9.47 -2.45
N LEU A 68 -9.13 8.40 -1.67
CA LEU A 68 -9.57 8.39 -0.30
C LEU A 68 -8.76 9.44 0.48
N ASP A 69 -7.43 9.48 0.35
CA ASP A 69 -6.57 10.43 1.09
C ASP A 69 -6.93 11.89 0.84
N LYS A 70 -7.40 12.19 -0.36
CA LYS A 70 -7.83 13.54 -0.75
C LYS A 70 -9.22 13.88 -0.21
N ARG A 71 -10.15 12.91 -0.19
CA ARG A 71 -11.57 13.15 0.13
C ARG A 71 -11.93 12.93 1.60
N PHE A 72 -11.22 12.05 2.31
CA PHE A 72 -11.60 11.62 3.66
C PHE A 72 -10.37 11.42 4.55
N PRO A 73 -9.74 12.49 5.08
CA PRO A 73 -8.51 12.39 5.84
C PRO A 73 -8.64 11.48 7.08
N PHE A 74 -7.51 10.93 7.57
CA PHE A 74 -7.50 9.98 8.69
C PHE A 74 -8.04 10.57 10.01
N GLN A 75 -7.96 11.88 10.21
CA GLN A 75 -8.52 12.58 11.36
C GLN A 75 -9.85 13.26 10.96
N PRO A 76 -10.90 13.21 11.81
CA PRO A 76 -10.89 12.79 13.23
C PRO A 76 -11.15 11.29 13.50
N ASN A 77 -11.56 10.50 12.50
CA ASN A 77 -12.02 9.12 12.72
C ASN A 77 -11.16 8.07 11.96
N PRO A 78 -9.98 7.71 12.47
CA PRO A 78 -9.03 6.85 11.76
C PRO A 78 -9.55 5.41 11.57
N ILE A 79 -10.27 4.88 12.55
CA ILE A 79 -10.83 3.51 12.46
C ILE A 79 -11.84 3.41 11.33
N LYS A 80 -12.80 4.35 11.26
CA LYS A 80 -13.80 4.40 10.18
C LYS A 80 -13.13 4.49 8.82
N ARG A 81 -12.07 5.30 8.74
CA ARG A 81 -11.26 5.44 7.53
C ARG A 81 -10.61 4.12 7.11
N ILE A 82 -9.93 3.44 8.03
CA ILE A 82 -9.25 2.16 7.76
C ILE A 82 -10.26 1.10 7.31
N ILE A 83 -11.41 0.99 7.97
CA ILE A 83 -12.47 0.04 7.60
C ILE A 83 -12.94 0.29 6.16
N ILE A 84 -13.28 1.54 5.81
CA ILE A 84 -13.73 1.90 4.46
C ILE A 84 -12.63 1.60 3.44
N GLN A 85 -11.37 1.93 3.75
CA GLN A 85 -10.25 1.67 2.87
C GLN A 85 -10.08 0.18 2.61
N VAL A 86 -10.06 -0.66 3.66
CA VAL A 86 -9.93 -2.12 3.54
C VAL A 86 -11.07 -2.71 2.72
N ILE A 87 -12.32 -2.31 2.97
CA ILE A 87 -13.47 -2.81 2.20
C ILE A 87 -13.35 -2.42 0.72
N LEU A 88 -13.15 -1.13 0.42
CA LEU A 88 -13.12 -0.65 -0.96
C LEU A 88 -11.94 -1.22 -1.74
N THR A 89 -10.76 -1.28 -1.13
CA THR A 89 -9.57 -1.82 -1.78
C THR A 89 -9.67 -3.33 -1.97
N SER A 90 -10.24 -4.08 -1.02
CA SER A 90 -10.44 -5.52 -1.17
C SER A 90 -11.45 -5.83 -2.27
N LEU A 91 -12.58 -5.12 -2.32
CA LEU A 91 -13.57 -5.27 -3.39
C LEU A 91 -12.97 -4.95 -4.76
N ALA A 92 -12.25 -3.83 -4.88
CA ALA A 92 -11.62 -3.45 -6.14
C ALA A 92 -10.55 -4.44 -6.58
N GLY A 93 -9.69 -4.90 -5.65
CA GLY A 93 -8.68 -5.90 -5.92
C GLY A 93 -9.30 -7.22 -6.40
N LEU A 94 -10.36 -7.70 -5.73
CA LEU A 94 -11.07 -8.90 -6.14
C LEU A 94 -11.72 -8.75 -7.51
N VAL A 95 -12.38 -7.61 -7.78
CA VAL A 95 -12.97 -7.35 -9.10
C VAL A 95 -11.91 -7.40 -10.20
N VAL A 96 -10.75 -6.78 -9.98
CA VAL A 96 -9.66 -6.81 -10.97
C VAL A 96 -9.17 -8.23 -11.22
N ILE A 97 -8.95 -9.02 -10.16
CA ILE A 97 -8.49 -10.42 -10.30
C ILE A 97 -9.54 -11.26 -11.02
N ILE A 98 -10.79 -11.26 -10.56
CA ILE A 98 -11.87 -12.06 -11.12
C ILE A 98 -12.11 -11.70 -12.59
N VAL A 99 -12.25 -10.42 -12.92
CA VAL A 99 -12.49 -9.96 -14.29
C VAL A 99 -11.30 -10.31 -15.19
N SER A 100 -10.07 -10.11 -14.71
CA SER A 100 -8.88 -10.43 -15.51
C SER A 100 -8.77 -11.93 -15.76
N THR A 101 -9.08 -12.77 -14.77
CA THR A 101 -9.06 -14.23 -14.89
C THR A 101 -10.14 -14.73 -15.83
N GLU A 102 -11.37 -14.19 -15.76
CA GLU A 102 -12.44 -14.54 -16.69
C GLU A 102 -12.10 -14.12 -18.13
N ILE A 103 -11.56 -12.92 -18.34
CA ILE A 103 -11.12 -12.46 -19.68
C ILE A 103 -10.06 -13.39 -20.25
N LEU A 104 -9.05 -13.76 -19.46
CA LEU A 104 -7.98 -14.64 -19.92
C LEU A 104 -8.50 -16.05 -20.23
N ASN A 105 -9.40 -16.60 -19.41
CA ASN A 105 -9.98 -17.91 -19.69
C ASN A 105 -10.90 -17.89 -20.91
N ALA A 106 -11.65 -16.80 -21.13
CA ALA A 106 -12.45 -16.63 -22.35
C ALA A 106 -11.57 -16.59 -23.61
N ILE A 107 -10.39 -15.97 -23.54
CA ILE A 107 -9.45 -15.91 -24.68
C ILE A 107 -8.75 -17.25 -24.92
N VAL A 108 -8.39 -17.98 -23.85
CA VAL A 108 -7.48 -19.13 -23.95
C VAL A 108 -8.19 -20.48 -23.98
N ARG A 109 -9.33 -20.66 -23.28
CA ARG A 109 -9.90 -21.98 -23.01
C ARG A 109 -11.38 -22.16 -23.32
N ASP A 110 -12.10 -21.13 -23.76
CA ASP A 110 -13.55 -21.16 -24.10
C ASP A 110 -14.44 -21.80 -23.02
N LYS A 111 -13.96 -21.89 -21.76
CA LYS A 111 -14.65 -22.52 -20.64
C LYS A 111 -14.47 -21.70 -19.37
N PRO A 112 -15.55 -21.50 -18.58
CA PRO A 112 -15.46 -20.81 -17.31
C PRO A 112 -14.62 -21.60 -16.31
N VAL A 113 -13.93 -20.90 -15.41
CA VAL A 113 -13.10 -21.52 -14.38
C VAL A 113 -14.00 -22.18 -13.32
N PRO A 114 -13.69 -23.41 -12.85
CA PRO A 114 -14.47 -24.08 -11.83
C PRO A 114 -14.49 -23.32 -10.49
N GLY A 115 -15.69 -23.04 -9.98
CA GLY A 115 -15.92 -22.19 -8.79
C GLY A 115 -15.30 -22.68 -7.48
N SER A 116 -15.05 -23.99 -7.32
CA SER A 116 -14.39 -24.54 -6.13
C SER A 116 -12.91 -24.16 -6.04
N PHE A 117 -12.26 -23.89 -7.18
CA PHE A 117 -10.88 -23.42 -7.22
C PHE A 117 -10.77 -21.97 -6.72
N TYR A 118 -11.76 -21.14 -7.04
CA TYR A 118 -11.78 -19.72 -6.68
C TYR A 118 -11.81 -19.45 -5.17
N LEU A 119 -12.45 -20.30 -4.36
CA LEU A 119 -12.69 -19.97 -2.94
C LEU A 119 -11.38 -19.88 -2.14
N PHE A 120 -10.45 -20.81 -2.37
CA PHE A 120 -9.16 -20.86 -1.68
C PHE A 120 -8.26 -19.68 -2.11
N ASP A 121 -8.18 -19.42 -3.42
CA ASP A 121 -7.38 -18.33 -3.95
C ASP A 121 -7.91 -16.96 -3.51
N ILE A 122 -9.24 -16.75 -3.53
CA ILE A 122 -9.88 -15.52 -3.04
C ILE A 122 -9.54 -15.28 -1.57
N PHE A 123 -9.56 -16.34 -0.75
CA PHE A 123 -9.20 -16.22 0.66
C PHE A 123 -7.75 -15.77 0.85
N ILE A 124 -6.81 -16.36 0.09
CA ILE A 124 -5.40 -15.94 0.11
C ILE A 124 -5.24 -14.49 -0.35
N PHE A 125 -5.93 -14.08 -1.43
CA PHE A 125 -5.87 -12.70 -1.91
C PHE A 125 -6.41 -11.70 -0.88
N LEU A 126 -7.47 -12.03 -0.13
CA LEU A 126 -7.99 -11.18 0.94
C LEU A 126 -6.97 -10.96 2.05
N ILE A 127 -6.21 -12.00 2.44
CA ILE A 127 -5.12 -11.87 3.42
C ILE A 127 -4.07 -10.88 2.89
N TRP A 128 -3.66 -11.02 1.62
CA TRP A 128 -2.69 -10.11 1.04
C TRP A 128 -3.21 -8.68 0.90
N PHE A 129 -4.47 -8.49 0.55
CA PHE A 129 -5.08 -7.16 0.54
C PHE A 129 -5.08 -6.52 1.93
N PHE A 130 -5.31 -7.32 2.97
CA PHE A 130 -5.18 -6.84 4.35
C PHE A 130 -3.75 -6.42 4.69
N VAL A 131 -2.75 -7.24 4.32
CA VAL A 131 -1.32 -6.91 4.49
C VAL A 131 -0.94 -5.62 3.77
N ILE A 132 -1.33 -5.47 2.50
CA ILE A 132 -1.07 -4.27 1.71
C ILE A 132 -1.69 -3.03 2.38
N ASN A 133 -2.94 -3.12 2.82
CA ASN A 133 -3.59 -2.03 3.56
C ASN A 133 -2.84 -1.68 4.85
N GLY A 134 -2.38 -2.69 5.60
CA GLY A 134 -1.55 -2.51 6.78
C GLY A 134 -0.27 -1.73 6.48
N ILE A 135 0.41 -2.05 5.38
CA ILE A 135 1.61 -1.32 4.93
C ILE A 135 1.27 0.15 4.65
N TYR A 136 0.20 0.44 3.92
CA TYR A 136 -0.21 1.83 3.64
C TYR A 136 -0.55 2.62 4.90
N VAL A 137 -1.31 2.03 5.82
CA VAL A 137 -1.64 2.65 7.10
C VAL A 137 -0.37 2.87 7.93
N GLY A 138 0.53 1.90 7.97
CA GLY A 138 1.82 2.01 8.65
C GLY A 138 2.69 3.14 8.09
N LEU A 139 2.80 3.23 6.76
CA LEU A 139 3.52 4.32 6.08
C LEU A 139 2.92 5.69 6.41
N HIS A 140 1.58 5.79 6.46
CA HIS A 140 0.91 7.01 6.86
C HIS A 140 1.32 7.44 8.28
N TYR A 141 1.16 6.56 9.28
CA TYR A 141 1.51 6.89 10.66
C TYR A 141 3.00 7.13 10.87
N TYR A 142 3.86 6.42 10.15
CA TYR A 142 5.30 6.67 10.14
C TYR A 142 5.61 8.08 9.63
N SER A 143 4.94 8.53 8.56
CA SER A 143 5.11 9.90 8.07
C SER A 143 4.66 10.95 9.09
N LEU A 144 3.51 10.73 9.76
CA LEU A 144 3.03 11.63 10.82
C LEU A 144 4.02 11.73 11.98
N TRP A 145 4.56 10.60 12.44
CA TRP A 145 5.54 10.57 13.51
C TRP A 145 6.82 11.33 13.12
N LYS A 146 7.33 11.09 11.91
CA LYS A 146 8.53 11.77 11.41
C LYS A 146 8.34 13.29 11.31
N THR A 147 7.18 13.74 10.84
CA THR A 147 6.85 15.18 10.79
C THR A 147 6.74 15.77 12.20
N ALA A 148 6.09 15.08 13.13
CA ALA A 148 5.96 15.53 14.51
C ALA A 148 7.32 15.66 15.21
N GLU A 149 8.24 14.72 14.96
CA GLU A 149 9.60 14.76 15.54
C GLU A 149 10.40 15.93 14.97
N LYS A 150 10.29 16.18 13.65
CA LYS A 150 10.94 17.32 13.01
C LYS A 150 10.45 18.66 13.58
N SER A 151 9.14 18.83 13.73
CA SER A 151 8.55 20.03 14.33
C SER A 151 9.01 20.24 15.77
N ARG A 152 9.09 19.17 16.57
CA ARG A 152 9.61 19.25 17.94
C ARG A 152 11.07 19.70 18.00
N HIS A 153 11.89 19.26 17.05
CA HIS A 153 13.30 19.66 17.00
C HIS A 153 13.44 21.13 16.60
N GLU A 154 12.67 21.59 15.60
CA GLU A 154 12.61 22.99 15.19
C GLU A 154 12.13 23.91 16.32
N ASP A 155 11.11 23.48 17.08
CA ASP A 155 10.60 24.23 18.23
C ASP A 155 11.63 24.33 19.37
N ARG A 156 12.42 23.29 19.61
CA ARG A 156 13.52 23.32 20.59
C ARG A 156 14.59 24.33 20.21
N ILE A 157 15.06 24.30 18.95
CA ILE A 157 16.06 25.24 18.44
C ILE A 157 15.55 26.68 18.52
N SER A 158 14.29 26.91 18.14
CA SER A 158 13.65 28.24 18.23
C SER A 158 13.57 28.75 19.67
N ASN A 159 13.22 27.89 20.62
CA ASN A 159 13.15 28.25 22.03
C ASN A 159 14.54 28.50 22.66
N GLU A 160 15.55 27.74 22.29
CA GLU A 160 16.94 27.99 22.70
C GLU A 160 17.45 29.34 22.18
N GLN A 161 17.19 29.66 20.91
CA GLN A 161 17.53 30.97 20.35
C GLN A 161 16.82 32.12 21.07
N LYS A 162 15.55 31.94 21.45
CA LYS A 162 14.82 32.94 22.25
C LYS A 162 15.44 33.13 23.64
N LYS A 163 15.85 32.06 24.32
CA LYS A 163 16.55 32.14 25.61
C LYS A 163 17.89 32.87 25.50
N ILE A 164 18.73 32.51 24.54
CA ILE A 164 20.04 33.16 24.31
C ILE A 164 19.86 34.67 24.02
N ARG A 165 18.85 35.05 23.24
CA ARG A 165 18.55 36.47 22.98
C ARG A 165 18.12 37.21 24.25
N GLN A 166 17.34 36.59 25.12
CA GLN A 166 16.91 37.20 26.39
C GLN A 166 18.08 37.36 27.37
N GLU A 167 18.94 36.35 27.48
CA GLU A 167 20.15 36.41 28.31
C GLU A 167 21.15 37.45 27.80
N GLY A 168 21.36 37.54 26.48
CA GLY A 168 22.26 38.55 25.87
C GLY A 168 21.79 40.00 26.04
N LEU A 169 20.48 40.23 26.18
CA LEU A 169 19.92 41.57 26.48
C LEU A 169 20.16 41.98 27.94
N LEU A 170 20.18 41.03 28.89
CA LEU A 170 20.40 41.31 30.31
C LEU A 170 21.85 41.72 30.61
N VAL A 171 22.83 41.24 29.84
CA VAL A 171 24.26 41.53 30.08
C VAL A 171 24.67 42.95 29.65
N ARG A 172 23.86 43.65 28.82
CA ARG A 172 24.18 45.00 28.32
C ARG A 172 23.62 46.16 29.18
N HIS A 173 23.05 45.88 30.35
CA HIS A 173 22.39 46.91 31.19
C HIS A 173 23.02 47.09 32.59
N GLY A 174 24.22 46.57 32.83
CA GLY A 174 25.04 46.88 34.00
C GLY A 174 26.25 47.71 33.62
#